data_AF-A0A9Q0L4X2-F1
#
_entry.id   AF-A0A9Q0L4X2-F1
#
_cell.length_a   1.000
_cell.length_b   1.000
_cell.length_c   1.000
_cell.angle_alpha   90.00
_cell.angle_beta   90.00
_cell.angle_gamma   90.00
#
_symmetry.space_group_name_H-M   'P 1'
#
loop_
_entity.id
_entity.type
_entity.pdbx_description
1 polymer ?
#
loop_
_entity_poly.entity_id
_entity_poly.type
_entity_poly.pdbx_seq_one_letter_code
_entity_poly.pdbx_strand_id
1 'polypeptide(L)'
;MWPGNKLTGGTGRDQVAAAMGIYGPRTMYVLALEGYPGTHELLLLDEGKYQHVKETTEIGEGKMFSFRNFRATFDNPTYDKLINFSVRGKYTLWYIGRMVLVSTRSL
;
A
#
# COMPACT_ATOMS: atom_id res chain seq x y z
N MET A 1 12.54 -4.38 6.88
CA MET A 1 13.59 -4.91 7.77
C MET A 1 14.16 -6.14 7.09
N TRP A 2 15.48 -6.19 6.96
CA TRP A 2 16.21 -7.37 6.49
C TRP A 2 17.01 -7.94 7.65
N PRO A 3 17.19 -9.27 7.71
CA PRO A 3 18.03 -9.88 8.73
C PRO A 3 19.51 -9.55 8.46
N GLY A 4 20.24 -9.17 9.51
CA GLY A 4 21.69 -8.99 9.49
C GLY A 4 22.19 -7.55 9.39
N ASN A 5 23.52 -7.40 9.22
CA ASN A 5 24.25 -6.13 9.30
C ASN A 5 24.47 -5.43 7.94
N LYS A 6 23.83 -5.90 6.86
CA LYS A 6 24.03 -5.34 5.51
C LYS A 6 22.76 -4.66 5.03
N LEU A 7 22.90 -3.39 4.64
CA LEU A 7 21.79 -2.55 4.13
C LEU A 7 21.59 -2.68 2.61
N THR A 8 22.49 -3.38 1.90
CA THR A 8 22.49 -3.48 0.43
C THR A 8 22.63 -4.93 -0.03
N GLY A 9 22.11 -5.22 -1.23
CA GLY A 9 22.20 -6.55 -1.87
C GLY A 9 21.11 -7.55 -1.48
N GLY A 10 20.19 -7.17 -0.58
CA GLY A 10 19.00 -7.97 -0.26
C GLY A 10 17.89 -7.76 -1.29
N THR A 11 17.14 -8.82 -1.58
CA THR A 11 15.93 -8.78 -2.41
C THR A 11 14.70 -8.54 -1.53
N GLY A 12 13.56 -8.20 -2.14
CA GLY A 12 12.30 -8.04 -1.40
C GLY A 12 11.84 -9.33 -0.69
N ARG A 13 12.28 -10.50 -1.14
CA ARG A 13 11.97 -11.80 -0.52
C ARG A 13 12.73 -12.03 0.77
N ASP A 14 13.83 -11.32 0.98
CA ASP A 14 14.67 -11.44 2.17
C ASP A 14 14.17 -10.53 3.31
N GLN A 15 13.01 -9.89 3.15
CA GLN A 15 12.42 -9.03 4.17
C GLN A 15 11.77 -9.87 5.29
N VAL A 16 12.27 -9.70 6.52
CA VAL A 16 11.69 -10.32 7.74
C VAL A 16 10.52 -9.52 8.31
N ALA A 17 10.45 -8.23 7.97
CA ALA A 17 9.33 -7.37 8.33
C ALA A 17 9.20 -6.22 7.33
N ALA A 18 7.98 -5.82 7.03
CA ALA A 18 7.68 -4.58 6.31
C ALA A 18 6.63 -3.81 7.09
N ALA A 19 6.74 -2.48 7.08
CA ALA A 19 5.80 -1.65 7.79
C ALA A 19 5.56 -0.32 7.09
N MET A 20 4.38 0.23 7.28
CA MET A 20 3.96 1.49 6.68
C MET A 20 3.12 2.31 7.67
N GLY A 21 3.60 3.51 7.98
CA GLY A 21 2.85 4.50 8.74
C GLY A 21 1.96 5.32 7.81
N ILE A 22 0.67 5.38 8.11
CA ILE A 22 -0.35 6.14 7.37
C ILE A 22 -0.84 7.27 8.27
N TYR A 23 -0.43 8.50 7.95
CA TYR A 23 -0.86 9.71 8.65
C TYR A 23 -2.11 10.30 7.98
N GLY A 24 -3.22 9.58 8.08
CA GLY A 24 -4.52 10.02 7.57
C GLY A 24 -5.36 10.74 8.63
N PRO A 25 -6.70 10.77 8.48
CA PRO A 25 -7.62 11.26 9.52
C PRO A 25 -7.44 10.56 10.87
N ARG A 26 -6.91 9.33 10.84
CA ARG A 26 -6.40 8.61 12.00
C ARG A 26 -5.02 8.09 11.64
N THR A 27 -4.08 8.17 12.58
CA THR A 27 -2.73 7.62 12.39
C THR A 27 -2.80 6.11 12.52
N MET A 28 -2.46 5.40 11.46
CA MET A 28 -2.44 3.94 11.41
C MET A 28 -1.04 3.44 11.07
N TYR A 29 -0.73 2.23 11.50
CA TYR A 29 0.51 1.56 11.21
C TYR A 29 0.19 0.15 10.72
N VAL A 30 0.61 -0.17 9.50
CA VAL A 30 0.40 -1.49 8.91
C VAL A 30 1.71 -2.26 8.98
N LEU A 31 1.68 -3.49 9.49
CA LEU A 31 2.84 -4.36 9.69
C LEU A 31 2.62 -5.70 9.00
N ALA A 32 3.64 -6.17 8.29
CA ALA A 32 3.76 -7.54 7.80
C ALA A 32 5.02 -8.13 8.42
N LEU A 33 4.90 -9.29 9.06
CA LEU A 33 5.99 -9.93 9.79
C LEU A 33 6.16 -11.37 9.30
N GLU A 34 7.41 -11.80 9.16
CA GLU A 34 7.69 -13.21 8.89
C GLU A 34 7.24 -14.08 10.09
N GLY A 35 6.57 -15.19 9.81
CA GLY A 35 6.01 -16.09 10.83
C GLY A 35 4.62 -15.72 11.34
N TYR A 36 4.07 -14.56 10.97
CA TYR A 36 2.69 -14.17 11.28
C TYR A 36 1.88 -14.03 9.98
N PRO A 37 0.72 -14.71 9.87
CA PRO A 37 -0.04 -14.70 8.63
C PRO A 37 -0.73 -13.35 8.40
N GLY A 38 -0.52 -12.79 7.20
CA GLY A 38 -1.21 -11.58 6.76
C GLY A 38 -0.56 -10.27 7.22
N THR A 39 -1.33 -9.20 7.14
CA THR A 39 -0.93 -7.85 7.55
C THR A 39 -1.76 -7.37 8.73
N HIS A 40 -1.09 -6.83 9.73
CA HIS A 40 -1.66 -6.32 10.97
C HIS A 40 -1.80 -4.80 10.91
N GLU A 41 -2.99 -4.29 11.17
CA GLU A 41 -3.28 -2.87 11.23
C GLU A 41 -3.37 -2.43 12.70
N LEU A 42 -2.50 -1.49 13.06
CA LEU A 42 -2.46 -0.84 14.36
C LEU A 42 -2.99 0.59 14.23
N LEU A 43 -3.88 0.99 15.14
CA LEU A 43 -4.38 2.35 15.23
C LEU A 43 -3.71 3.06 16.41
N LEU A 44 -3.19 4.26 16.18
CA LEU A 44 -2.69 5.11 17.25
C LEU A 44 -3.88 5.79 17.95
N LEU A 45 -4.03 5.52 19.24
CA LEU A 45 -4.99 6.18 20.12
C LEU A 45 -4.41 7.50 20.65
N ASP A 46 -5.29 8.41 21.08
CA ASP A 46 -4.90 9.72 21.62
C ASP A 46 -4.03 9.62 22.89
N GLU A 47 -4.10 8.49 23.60
CA GLU A 47 -3.24 8.14 24.74
C GLU A 47 -1.79 7.76 24.34
N GLY A 48 -1.45 7.81 23.05
CA GLY A 48 -0.14 7.43 22.52
C GLY A 48 0.09 5.91 22.44
N LYS A 49 -0.95 5.10 22.64
CA LYS A 49 -0.90 3.64 22.56
C LYS A 49 -1.35 3.14 21.19
N TYR A 50 -0.68 2.12 20.69
CA TYR A 50 -1.13 1.40 19.50
C TYR A 50 -2.09 0.28 19.90
N GLN A 51 -3.28 0.29 19.30
CA GLN A 51 -4.25 -0.79 19.43
C GLN A 51 -4.28 -1.58 18.13
N HIS A 52 -4.21 -2.91 18.24
CA HIS A 52 -4.41 -3.78 17.10
C HIS A 52 -5.89 -3.85 16.74
N VAL A 53 -6.21 -3.46 15.50
CA VAL A 53 -7.61 -3.28 15.05
C VAL A 53 -8.02 -4.38 14.08
N LYS A 54 -7.13 -4.79 13.17
CA LYS A 54 -7.49 -5.68 12.08
C LYS A 54 -6.32 -6.50 11.58
N GLU A 55 -6.62 -7.74 11.22
CA GLU A 55 -5.75 -8.63 10.46
C GLU A 55 -6.34 -8.82 9.06
N THR A 56 -5.52 -8.64 8.02
CA THR A 56 -5.92 -8.87 6.63
C THR A 56 -5.01 -9.93 6.03
N THR A 57 -5.55 -11.10 5.71
CA THR A 57 -4.81 -12.21 5.09
C THR A 57 -5.00 -12.27 3.58
N GLU A 58 -6.13 -11.78 3.08
CA GLU A 58 -6.48 -11.82 1.66
C GLU A 58 -7.01 -10.46 1.19
N ILE A 59 -6.68 -10.12 -0.06
CA ILE A 59 -7.22 -8.94 -0.75
C ILE A 59 -8.16 -9.46 -1.83
N GLY A 60 -9.45 -9.17 -1.69
CA GLY A 60 -10.46 -9.53 -2.68
C GLY A 60 -10.37 -8.68 -3.96
N GLU A 61 -11.17 -9.05 -4.96
CA GLU A 61 -11.27 -8.27 -6.19
C GLU A 61 -11.93 -6.91 -5.94
N GLY A 62 -11.25 -5.84 -6.34
CA GLY A 62 -11.75 -4.47 -6.25
C GLY A 62 -12.09 -3.90 -7.64
N LYS A 63 -13.10 -3.03 -7.70
CA LYS A 63 -13.44 -2.27 -8.92
C LYS A 63 -12.73 -0.92 -9.01
N MET A 64 -11.61 -0.75 -8.30
CA MET A 64 -10.85 0.50 -8.24
C MET A 64 -9.45 0.31 -8.80
N PHE A 65 -8.91 1.32 -9.46
CA PHE A 65 -7.52 1.35 -9.93
C PHE A 65 -6.90 2.74 -9.76
N SER A 66 -5.58 2.82 -9.65
CA SER A 66 -4.83 4.04 -9.31
C SER A 66 -3.62 4.29 -10.22
N PHE A 67 -3.79 4.13 -11.52
CA PHE A 67 -2.72 4.36 -12.50
C PHE A 67 -2.40 5.85 -12.66
N ARG A 68 -1.12 6.21 -12.49
CA ARG A 68 -0.63 7.59 -12.64
C ARG A 68 -0.23 7.93 -14.08
N ASN A 69 0.49 7.04 -14.74
CA ASN A 69 1.25 7.39 -15.94
C ASN A 69 0.52 6.98 -17.22
N PHE A 70 -0.53 7.73 -17.59
CA PHE A 70 -1.24 7.49 -18.86
C PHE A 70 -0.37 7.73 -20.10
N ARG A 71 0.73 8.48 -20.00
CA ARG A 71 1.63 8.69 -21.15
C ARG A 71 2.40 7.42 -21.54
N ALA A 72 2.56 6.48 -20.62
CA ALA A 72 3.22 5.21 -20.92
C ALA A 72 2.41 4.33 -21.90
N THR A 73 1.16 4.66 -22.23
CA THR A 73 0.38 3.93 -23.24
C THR A 73 0.94 4.12 -24.65
N PHE A 74 1.60 5.25 -24.93
CA PHE A 74 2.17 5.53 -26.25
C PHE A 74 3.38 4.64 -26.55
N ASP A 75 4.20 4.34 -25.55
CA ASP A 75 5.44 3.59 -25.71
C ASP A 75 5.30 2.10 -25.38
N ASN A 76 4.27 1.71 -24.60
CA ASN A 76 4.07 0.33 -24.14
C ASN A 76 2.66 -0.19 -24.49
N PRO A 77 2.52 -0.98 -25.57
CA PRO A 77 1.24 -1.55 -25.98
C PRO A 77 0.58 -2.47 -24.94
N THR A 78 1.35 -3.10 -24.05
CA THR A 78 0.81 -3.93 -22.97
C THR A 78 0.18 -3.08 -21.88
N TYR A 79 0.77 -1.92 -21.58
CA TYR A 79 0.23 -0.98 -20.62
C TYR A 79 -1.06 -0.31 -21.15
N ASP A 80 -1.12 0.00 -22.45
CA ASP A 80 -2.33 0.47 -23.11
C ASP A 80 -3.49 -0.54 -23.00
N LYS A 81 -3.22 -1.84 -23.22
CA LYS A 81 -4.21 -2.91 -23.04
C LYS A 81 -4.78 -2.95 -21.61
N LEU A 82 -3.92 -2.77 -20.60
CA LEU A 82 -4.32 -2.75 -19.19
C LEU A 82 -5.26 -1.58 -18.86
N ILE A 83 -4.93 -0.38 -19.35
CA ILE A 83 -5.79 0.80 -19.16
C ILE A 83 -7.12 0.61 -19.90
N ASN A 84 -7.08 0.13 -21.14
CA ASN A 84 -8.28 -0.11 -21.93
C ASN A 84 -9.19 -1.17 -21.29
N PHE A 85 -8.61 -2.20 -20.66
CA PHE A 85 -9.38 -3.17 -19.88
C PHE A 85 -10.09 -2.51 -18.69
N SER A 86 -9.38 -1.70 -17.89
CA SER A 86 -9.97 -1.00 -16.74
C SER A 86 -11.08 -0.02 -17.14
N VAL A 87 -10.89 0.71 -18.24
CA VAL A 87 -11.90 1.67 -18.75
C VAL A 87 -13.13 0.93 -19.27
N ARG A 88 -12.95 -0.10 -20.09
CA ARG A 88 -14.07 -0.90 -20.64
C ARG A 88 -14.82 -1.65 -19.55
N GLY A 89 -14.11 -2.13 -18.53
CA GLY A 89 -14.69 -2.76 -17.35
C GLY A 89 -15.37 -1.80 -16.38
N LYS A 90 -15.43 -0.49 -16.69
CA LYS A 90 -16.03 0.56 -15.86
C LYS A 90 -15.47 0.60 -14.43
N TYR A 91 -14.16 0.32 -14.28
CA TYR A 91 -13.50 0.48 -12.99
C TYR A 91 -13.40 1.97 -12.64
N THR A 92 -13.41 2.28 -11.35
CA THR A 92 -13.28 3.66 -10.86
C THR A 92 -11.81 4.02 -10.69
N LEU A 93 -11.38 5.11 -11.35
CA LEU A 93 -10.06 5.69 -11.12
C LEU A 93 -10.06 6.44 -9.79
N TRP A 94 -9.21 6.02 -8.87
CA TRP A 94 -8.95 6.75 -7.63
C TRP A 94 -7.44 6.97 -7.51
N TYR A 95 -7.03 8.24 -7.55
CA TYR A 95 -5.63 8.60 -7.57
C TYR A 95 -5.35 9.76 -6.60
N ILE A 96 -4.50 9.50 -5.62
CA ILE A 96 -4.19 10.43 -4.51
C ILE A 96 -2.86 11.19 -4.68
N GLY A 97 -2.12 10.97 -5.77
CA GLY A 97 -0.86 11.67 -6.03
C GLY A 97 0.37 11.12 -5.28
N ARG A 98 0.19 10.27 -4.27
CA ARG A 98 1.23 9.68 -3.42
C ARG A 98 1.01 8.17 -3.25
N MET A 99 2.07 7.41 -2.99
CA MET A 99 1.96 5.97 -2.71
C MET A 99 1.26 5.68 -1.38
N VAL A 100 1.44 6.58 -0.39
CA VAL A 100 0.78 6.51 0.92
C VAL A 100 -0.05 7.77 1.09
N LEU A 101 -1.32 7.61 1.49
CA LEU A 101 -2.19 8.74 1.77
C LEU A 101 -1.77 9.39 3.09
N VAL A 102 -1.32 10.63 2.99
CA VAL A 102 -1.07 11.51 4.14
C VAL A 102 -2.10 12.64 4.06
N SER A 103 -2.96 12.73 5.07
CA SER A 103 -3.92 13.82 5.23
C SER A 103 -3.57 14.55 6.52
N THR A 104 -2.68 15.54 6.39
CA THR A 104 -2.45 16.51 7.46
C THR A 104 -3.63 17.48 7.48
N ARG A 105 -4.49 17.39 8.50
CA ARG A 105 -5.30 18.56 8.86
C ARG A 105 -4.33 19.61 9.38
N SER A 106 -4.25 20.74 8.67
CA SER A 106 -3.72 21.97 9.27
C SER A 106 -4.60 22.32 10.46
N LEU A 107 -4.00 22.35 11.64
CA LEU A 107 -4.59 22.87 12.88
C LEU A 107 -4.94 24.35 12.70
#